data_AF-A0A534G7G0-F1
#
_entry.id   AF-A0A534G7G0-F1
#
_cell.length_a   1.000
_cell.length_b   1.000
_cell.length_c   1.000
_cell.angle_alpha   90.00
_cell.angle_beta   90.00
_cell.angle_gamma   90.00
#
_symmetry.space_group_name_H-M   'P 1'
#
loop_
_entity.id
_entity.type
_entity.pdbx_description
1 polymer ?
#
loop_
_entity_poly.entity_id
_entity_poly.type
_entity_poly.pdbx_seq_one_letter_code
_entity_poly.pdbx_strand_id
1 'polypeptide(L)'
;MKVYTLFNDESALFARISGLRAQVAEAGKGRAEKDPLHKKLADFDGKLDELRRRIVATKEGGAITGEERLREHTDQLYGALLSWEGPPSAYQIDNIAAMRAELSDIDAGFAALTARELPALNSLLQKEGLKTLTVPTPGADEQPGAGAHGGGGDIAGGRSELQNLRLWN
;
A
#
# COMPACT_ATOMS: atom_id res chain seq x y z
N MET A 1 11.75 -12.77 4.31
CA MET A 1 12.50 -11.71 5.03
C MET A 1 11.54 -10.59 5.42
N LYS A 2 11.57 -10.08 6.66
CA LYS A 2 10.61 -9.10 7.22
C LYS A 2 10.58 -7.75 6.43
N VAL A 3 11.69 -7.38 5.78
CA VAL A 3 11.83 -6.16 4.94
C VAL A 3 11.14 -6.32 3.58
N TYR A 4 11.33 -7.45 2.90
CA TYR A 4 10.68 -7.73 1.62
C TYR A 4 9.15 -7.65 1.73
N THR A 5 8.60 -8.20 2.81
CA THR A 5 7.17 -8.07 3.09
C THR A 5 6.75 -6.63 3.34
N LEU A 6 7.56 -5.84 4.06
CA LEU A 6 7.27 -4.41 4.28
C LEU A 6 7.21 -3.63 2.96
N PHE A 7 8.17 -3.84 2.06
CA PHE A 7 8.19 -3.19 0.74
C PHE A 7 6.98 -3.55 -0.13
N ASN A 8 6.59 -4.82 -0.12
CA ASN A 8 5.40 -5.30 -0.83
C ASN A 8 4.12 -4.69 -0.24
N ASP A 9 3.99 -4.67 1.09
CA ASP A 9 2.85 -4.09 1.79
C ASP A 9 2.74 -2.58 1.48
N GLU A 10 3.88 -1.87 1.48
CA GLU A 10 3.97 -0.45 1.15
C GLU A 10 3.53 -0.18 -0.30
N SER A 11 4.06 -0.95 -1.25
CA SER A 11 3.71 -0.84 -2.67
C SER A 11 2.25 -1.15 -2.92
N ALA A 12 1.70 -2.19 -2.27
CA ALA A 12 0.30 -2.55 -2.36
C ALA A 12 -0.60 -1.44 -1.81
N LEU A 13 -0.29 -0.87 -0.64
CA LEU A 13 -1.06 0.23 -0.07
C LEU A 13 -1.02 1.48 -0.96
N PHE A 14 0.16 1.84 -1.45
CA PHE A 14 0.32 2.97 -2.38
C PHE A 14 -0.52 2.79 -3.65
N ALA A 15 -0.52 1.58 -4.23
CA ALA A 15 -1.31 1.26 -5.42
C ALA A 15 -2.82 1.36 -5.16
N ARG A 16 -3.31 0.86 -4.02
CA ARG A 16 -4.72 0.96 -3.62
C ARG A 16 -5.18 2.41 -3.49
N ILE A 17 -4.39 3.25 -2.80
CA ILE A 17 -4.70 4.67 -2.63
C ILE A 17 -4.71 5.36 -4.02
N SER A 18 -3.66 5.14 -4.83
CA SER A 18 -3.54 5.76 -6.15
C SER A 18 -4.65 5.33 -7.12
N GLY A 19 -5.01 4.04 -7.12
CA GLY A 19 -6.11 3.53 -7.94
C GLY A 19 -7.48 4.07 -7.53
N LEU A 20 -7.71 4.28 -6.22
CA LEU A 20 -8.94 4.92 -5.76
C LEU A 20 -8.97 6.40 -6.17
N ARG A 21 -7.86 7.12 -6.08
CA ARG A 21 -7.76 8.52 -6.55
C ARG A 21 -8.02 8.66 -8.04
N ALA A 22 -7.53 7.71 -8.86
CA ALA A 22 -7.84 7.67 -10.28
C ALA A 22 -9.36 7.56 -10.52
N GLN A 23 -10.05 6.68 -9.79
CA GLN A 23 -11.52 6.58 -9.87
C GLN A 23 -12.22 7.88 -9.45
N VAL A 24 -11.74 8.56 -8.42
CA VAL A 24 -12.28 9.85 -7.96
C VAL A 24 -12.10 10.93 -9.04
N ALA A 25 -10.92 10.98 -9.66
CA ALA A 25 -10.63 11.90 -10.75
C ALA A 25 -11.55 11.66 -11.96
N GLU A 26 -11.74 10.39 -12.36
CA GLU A 26 -12.69 10.02 -13.42
C GLU A 26 -14.13 10.43 -13.07
N ALA A 27 -14.57 10.18 -11.84
CA ALA A 27 -15.90 10.58 -11.37
C ALA A 27 -16.10 12.11 -11.36
N GLY A 28 -15.02 12.87 -11.24
CA GLY A 28 -15.02 14.34 -11.25
C GLY A 28 -14.97 14.98 -12.64
N LYS A 29 -14.61 14.24 -13.70
CA LYS A 29 -14.42 14.80 -15.04
C LYS A 29 -15.70 15.41 -15.61
N GLY A 30 -15.55 16.57 -16.25
CA GLY A 30 -16.65 17.25 -16.93
C GLY A 30 -17.66 17.93 -16.01
N ARG A 31 -17.43 17.93 -14.69
CA ARG A 31 -18.27 18.64 -13.72
C ARG A 31 -17.88 20.10 -13.60
N ALA A 32 -18.87 20.95 -13.34
CA ALA A 32 -18.63 22.35 -13.02
C ALA A 32 -18.09 22.50 -11.60
N GLU A 33 -17.22 23.49 -11.36
CA GLU A 33 -16.65 23.75 -10.01
C GLU A 33 -17.71 24.03 -8.93
N LYS A 34 -18.89 24.51 -9.33
CA LYS A 34 -20.02 24.80 -8.43
C LYS A 34 -20.85 23.56 -8.07
N ASP A 35 -20.57 22.41 -8.68
CA ASP A 35 -21.25 21.15 -8.38
C ASP A 35 -20.88 20.68 -6.95
N PRO A 36 -21.86 20.51 -6.04
CA PRO A 36 -21.61 19.99 -4.70
C PRO A 36 -20.91 18.62 -4.68
N LEU A 37 -21.14 17.75 -5.67
CA LEU A 37 -20.48 16.45 -5.75
C LEU A 37 -19.02 16.58 -6.23
N HIS A 38 -18.73 17.52 -7.13
CA HIS A 38 -17.34 17.84 -7.51
C HIS A 38 -16.52 18.25 -6.28
N LYS A 39 -17.06 19.12 -5.43
CA LYS A 39 -16.39 19.52 -4.18
C LYS A 39 -16.15 18.35 -3.24
N LYS A 40 -17.14 17.47 -3.05
CA LYS A 40 -17.00 16.29 -2.19
C LYS A 40 -15.95 15.30 -2.71
N LEU A 41 -15.89 15.12 -4.02
CA LEU A 41 -14.87 14.27 -4.67
C LEU A 41 -13.47 14.89 -4.48
N ALA A 42 -13.32 16.20 -4.66
CA ALA A 42 -12.05 16.89 -4.43
C ALA A 42 -11.59 16.84 -2.97
N ASP A 43 -12.50 17.05 -2.01
CA ASP A 43 -12.20 16.95 -0.58
C ASP A 43 -11.76 15.51 -0.20
N PHE A 44 -12.37 14.50 -0.81
CA PHE A 44 -11.99 13.10 -0.63
C PHE A 44 -10.64 12.78 -1.27
N ASP A 45 -10.37 13.25 -2.49
CA ASP A 45 -9.06 13.11 -3.15
C ASP A 45 -7.94 13.74 -2.33
N GLY A 46 -8.17 14.92 -1.75
CA GLY A 46 -7.20 15.59 -0.88
C GLY A 46 -6.77 14.74 0.30
N LYS A 47 -7.73 14.10 0.99
CA LYS A 47 -7.44 13.20 2.13
C LYS A 47 -6.70 11.93 1.69
N LEU A 48 -7.04 11.39 0.52
CA LEU A 48 -6.30 10.26 -0.06
C LEU A 48 -4.86 10.66 -0.42
N ASP A 49 -4.66 11.86 -0.96
CA ASP A 49 -3.34 12.37 -1.28
C ASP A 49 -2.50 12.63 -0.04
N GLU A 50 -3.09 13.09 1.06
CA GLU A 50 -2.39 13.22 2.36
C GLU A 50 -1.86 11.86 2.84
N LEU A 51 -2.67 10.80 2.79
CA LEU A 51 -2.24 9.45 3.14
C LEU A 51 -1.15 8.93 2.21
N ARG A 52 -1.32 9.10 0.89
CA ARG A 52 -0.31 8.72 -0.12
C ARG A 52 1.00 9.48 0.11
N ARG A 53 0.92 10.77 0.40
CA ARG A 53 2.08 11.60 0.69
C ARG A 53 2.79 11.09 1.92
N ARG A 54 2.14 10.62 2.98
CA ARG A 54 2.83 10.05 4.14
C ARG A 54 3.69 8.83 3.80
N ILE A 55 3.29 8.00 2.83
CA ILE A 55 4.13 6.91 2.31
C ILE A 55 5.35 7.45 1.57
N VAL A 56 5.17 8.54 0.82
CA VAL A 56 6.24 9.18 0.02
C VAL A 56 7.01 10.23 0.81
N ALA A 57 6.55 10.67 1.97
CA ALA A 57 6.96 11.86 2.72
C ALA A 57 6.79 11.55 4.20
N THR A 58 7.75 10.84 4.75
CA THR A 58 7.78 10.56 6.18
C THR A 58 8.40 11.72 6.93
N LYS A 59 7.90 11.91 8.15
CA LYS A 59 7.98 13.11 8.98
C LYS A 59 9.29 13.14 9.76
N GLU A 60 9.83 14.34 10.00
CA GLU A 60 10.81 14.52 11.07
C GLU A 60 10.18 14.12 12.42
N GLY A 61 10.79 13.17 13.13
CA GLY A 61 10.42 12.77 14.50
C GLY A 61 10.12 11.29 14.73
N GLY A 62 10.23 10.42 13.72
CA GLY A 62 10.26 8.96 13.88
C GLY A 62 11.70 8.40 13.84
N ALA A 63 11.87 7.09 14.03
CA ALA A 63 13.17 6.39 13.95
C ALA A 63 13.91 6.58 12.60
N ILE A 64 13.21 7.09 11.59
CA ILE A 64 13.72 7.61 10.33
C ILE A 64 14.11 9.09 10.55
N THR A 65 15.37 9.36 10.83
CA THR A 65 15.86 10.73 11.04
C THR A 65 16.24 11.39 9.71
N GLY A 66 15.66 12.55 9.37
CA GLY A 66 16.05 13.40 8.23
C GLY A 66 14.93 13.66 7.21
N GLU A 67 15.29 14.11 6.00
CA GLU A 67 14.41 14.36 4.84
C GLU A 67 14.08 13.09 4.02
N GLU A 68 14.38 11.89 4.55
CA GLU A 68 14.27 10.61 3.83
C GLU A 68 12.83 10.05 3.83
N ARG A 69 12.42 9.44 2.71
CA ARG A 69 11.05 8.90 2.50
C ARG A 69 10.93 7.44 2.99
N LEU A 70 9.73 6.98 3.42
CA LEU A 70 9.50 5.57 3.80
C LEU A 70 9.95 4.60 2.70
N ARG A 71 9.57 4.88 1.45
CA ARG A 71 9.98 4.09 0.29
C ARG A 71 11.48 4.02 0.12
N GLU A 72 12.13 5.19 0.15
CA GLU A 72 13.58 5.30 -0.06
C GLU A 72 14.36 4.64 1.07
N HIS A 73 13.90 4.79 2.32
CA HIS A 73 14.50 4.12 3.46
C HIS A 73 14.26 2.60 3.41
N THR A 74 13.09 2.15 2.94
CA THR A 74 12.84 0.71 2.72
C THR A 74 13.81 0.17 1.67
N ASP A 75 14.04 0.90 0.58
CA ASP A 75 14.98 0.55 -0.48
C ASP A 75 16.44 0.52 0.03
N GLN A 76 16.84 1.50 0.84
CA GLN A 76 18.16 1.53 1.48
C GLN A 76 18.36 0.33 2.41
N LEU A 77 17.39 0.01 3.27
CA LEU A 77 17.45 -1.16 4.15
C LEU A 77 17.48 -2.47 3.35
N TYR A 78 16.73 -2.55 2.27
CA TYR A 78 16.75 -3.70 1.37
C TYR A 78 18.14 -3.89 0.74
N GLY A 79 18.74 -2.81 0.22
CA GLY A 79 20.10 -2.83 -0.33
C GLY A 79 21.17 -3.18 0.70
N ALA A 80 21.09 -2.61 1.90
CA ALA A 80 22.01 -2.90 3.00
C ALA A 80 21.91 -4.37 3.44
N LEU A 81 20.70 -4.93 3.52
CA LEU A 81 20.48 -6.32 3.91
C LEU A 81 20.94 -7.31 2.83
N LEU A 82 20.77 -6.99 1.54
CA LEU A 82 21.27 -7.82 0.45
C LEU A 82 22.80 -7.82 0.32
N SER A 83 23.43 -6.72 0.73
CA SER A 83 24.88 -6.53 0.63
C SER A 83 25.64 -6.95 1.90
N TRP A 84 24.93 -7.38 2.95
CA TRP A 84 25.49 -7.72 4.26
C TRP A 84 25.47 -9.24 4.48
N GLU A 85 26.64 -9.82 4.77
CA GLU A 85 26.81 -11.27 4.96
C GLU A 85 26.57 -11.74 6.41
N GLY A 86 26.20 -10.84 7.33
CA GLY A 86 25.90 -11.15 8.74
C GLY A 86 24.41 -11.00 9.10
N PRO A 87 24.02 -11.27 10.36
CA PRO A 87 22.67 -10.96 10.83
C PRO A 87 22.43 -9.44 10.90
N PRO A 88 21.17 -8.97 10.79
CA PRO A 88 20.83 -7.54 10.93
C PRO A 88 21.26 -7.00 12.30
N SER A 89 21.72 -5.75 12.35
CA SER A 89 22.00 -5.07 13.61
C SER A 89 20.72 -4.77 14.39
N ALA A 90 20.82 -4.59 15.71
CA ALA A 90 19.68 -4.20 16.54
C ALA A 90 19.01 -2.90 16.04
N TYR A 91 19.82 -1.94 15.59
CA TYR A 91 19.35 -0.70 14.99
C TYR A 91 18.51 -0.93 13.72
N GLN A 92 18.94 -1.85 12.84
CA GLN A 92 18.16 -2.21 11.64
C GLN A 92 16.83 -2.87 12.01
N ILE A 93 16.80 -3.70 13.04
CA ILE A 93 15.57 -4.35 13.54
C ILE A 93 14.58 -3.31 14.07
N ASP A 94 15.05 -2.37 14.89
CA ASP A 94 14.22 -1.32 15.47
C ASP A 94 13.65 -0.39 14.38
N ASN A 95 14.45 -0.05 13.37
CA ASN A 95 13.99 0.73 12.21
C ASN A 95 12.90 -0.01 11.44
N ILE A 96 13.06 -1.31 11.14
CA ILE A 96 12.04 -2.11 10.45
C ILE A 96 10.74 -2.14 11.26
N ALA A 97 10.82 -2.24 12.59
CA ALA A 97 9.66 -2.24 13.46
C ALA A 97 8.92 -0.88 13.42
N ALA A 98 9.66 0.22 13.49
CA ALA A 98 9.10 1.57 13.40
C ALA A 98 8.41 1.82 12.04
N MET A 99 9.05 1.42 10.93
CA MET A 99 8.50 1.55 9.59
C MET A 99 7.22 0.72 9.41
N ARG A 100 7.18 -0.48 10.00
CA ARG A 100 5.97 -1.31 9.99
C ARG A 100 4.82 -0.68 10.78
N ALA A 101 5.12 -0.05 11.93
CA ALA A 101 4.11 0.67 12.69
C ALA A 101 3.55 1.86 11.90
N GLU A 102 4.43 2.66 11.27
CA GLU A 102 4.00 3.79 10.45
C GLU A 102 3.14 3.36 9.25
N LEU A 103 3.53 2.29 8.54
CA LEU A 103 2.73 1.77 7.44
C LEU A 103 1.36 1.26 7.92
N SER A 104 1.31 0.61 9.09
CA SER A 104 0.06 0.15 9.71
C SER A 104 -0.87 1.31 10.06
N ASP A 105 -0.32 2.43 10.56
CA ASP A 105 -1.10 3.63 10.86
C ASP A 105 -1.70 4.27 9.59
N ILE A 106 -0.97 4.23 8.48
CA ILE A 106 -1.45 4.74 7.19
C ILE A 106 -2.56 3.83 6.64
N ASP A 107 -2.40 2.50 6.68
CA ASP A 107 -3.42 1.56 6.22
C ASP A 107 -4.71 1.65 7.07
N ALA A 108 -4.58 1.77 8.39
CA ALA A 108 -5.72 2.00 9.29
C ALA A 108 -6.42 3.33 8.97
N GLY A 109 -5.67 4.40 8.71
CA GLY A 109 -6.20 5.68 8.28
C GLY A 109 -6.97 5.59 6.95
N PHE A 110 -6.43 4.84 5.98
CA PHE A 110 -7.08 4.59 4.69
C PHE A 110 -8.38 3.77 4.85
N ALA A 111 -8.36 2.72 5.66
CA ALA A 111 -9.54 1.90 5.95
C ALA A 111 -10.65 2.73 6.63
N ALA A 112 -10.30 3.54 7.62
CA ALA A 112 -11.25 4.41 8.31
C ALA A 112 -11.84 5.48 7.37
N LEU A 113 -11.01 6.11 6.54
CA LEU A 113 -11.43 7.12 5.57
C LEU A 113 -12.42 6.54 4.54
N THR A 114 -12.09 5.38 3.97
CA THR A 114 -12.95 4.71 2.98
C THR A 114 -14.24 4.21 3.59
N ALA A 115 -14.22 3.58 4.78
CA ALA A 115 -15.43 3.16 5.47
C ALA A 115 -16.38 4.33 5.78
N ARG A 116 -15.83 5.51 6.10
CA ARG A 116 -16.61 6.69 6.46
C ARG A 116 -17.22 7.41 5.25
N GLU A 117 -16.44 7.66 4.20
CA GLU A 117 -16.84 8.62 3.15
C GLU A 117 -17.33 7.95 1.87
N LEU A 118 -16.86 6.73 1.57
CA LEU A 118 -17.14 6.02 0.33
C LEU A 118 -18.63 5.62 0.18
N PRO A 119 -19.36 5.17 1.23
CA PRO A 119 -20.78 4.85 1.11
C PRO A 119 -21.64 6.07 0.74
N ALA A 120 -21.36 7.23 1.34
CA ALA A 120 -22.08 8.46 1.08
C ALA A 120 -21.79 9.00 -0.34
N LEU A 121 -20.52 8.95 -0.77
CA LEU A 121 -20.12 9.33 -2.13
C LEU A 121 -20.78 8.41 -3.18
N ASN A 122 -20.77 7.09 -2.96
CA ASN A 122 -21.38 6.14 -3.88
C ASN A 122 -22.89 6.32 -3.99
N SER A 123 -23.58 6.64 -2.89
CA SER A 123 -25.00 6.95 -2.92
C SER A 123 -25.32 8.20 -3.76
N LEU A 124 -24.42 9.19 -3.78
CA LEU A 124 -24.57 10.38 -4.62
C LEU A 124 -24.29 10.05 -6.09
N LEU A 125 -23.22 9.31 -6.37
CA LEU A 125 -22.87 8.88 -7.73
C LEU A 125 -23.99 8.04 -8.36
N GLN A 126 -24.58 7.10 -7.61
CA GLN A 126 -25.69 6.28 -8.08
C GLN A 126 -26.94 7.11 -8.41
N LYS A 127 -27.25 8.14 -7.63
CA LYS A 127 -28.38 9.05 -7.92
C LYS A 127 -28.20 9.80 -9.23
N GLU A 128 -26.96 10.00 -9.66
CA GLU A 128 -26.60 10.63 -10.94
C GLU A 128 -26.38 9.60 -12.07
N GLY A 129 -26.62 8.31 -11.81
CA GLY A 129 -26.42 7.24 -12.80
C GLY A 129 -24.94 6.93 -13.11
N LEU A 130 -24.03 7.31 -12.22
CA LEU A 130 -22.60 7.16 -12.41
C LEU A 130 -22.04 5.90 -11.75
N LYS A 131 -20.87 5.47 -12.23
CA LYS A 131 -20.13 4.34 -11.66
C LYS A 131 -19.69 4.66 -10.24
N THR A 132 -19.91 3.72 -9.32
CA THR A 132 -19.46 3.82 -7.93
C THR A 132 -17.96 3.65 -7.82
N LEU A 133 -17.37 4.31 -6.83
CA LEU A 133 -15.99 4.13 -6.40
C LEU A 133 -15.85 2.79 -5.67
N THR A 134 -14.72 2.12 -5.87
CA THR A 134 -14.38 0.85 -5.21
C THR A 134 -12.94 0.88 -4.74
N VAL A 135 -12.68 0.35 -3.54
CA VAL A 135 -11.30 0.21 -3.05
C VAL A 135 -10.62 -0.88 -3.89
N PRO A 136 -9.52 -0.57 -4.61
CA PRO A 136 -8.81 -1.58 -5.37
C PRO A 136 -8.31 -2.71 -4.46
N THR A 137 -8.41 -3.95 -4.91
CA THR A 137 -7.75 -5.10 -4.26
C THR A 137 -6.35 -5.28 -4.84
N PRO A 138 -5.31 -5.51 -4.01
CA PRO A 138 -4.00 -5.89 -4.51
C PRO A 138 -4.09 -7.11 -5.45
N GLY A 139 -3.60 -6.96 -6.68
CA GLY A 139 -3.55 -8.05 -7.67
C GLY A 139 -4.78 -8.22 -8.58
N ALA A 140 -5.73 -7.28 -8.60
CA ALA A 140 -6.94 -7.41 -9.42
C ALA A 140 -6.81 -6.95 -10.89
N ASP A 141 -5.65 -6.47 -11.33
CA ASP A 141 -5.40 -6.13 -12.73
C ASP A 141 -4.21 -6.92 -13.29
N GLU A 142 -4.44 -8.21 -13.58
CA GLU A 142 -3.91 -8.86 -14.78
C GLU A 142 -4.79 -10.07 -15.15
N GLN A 143 -5.97 -9.83 -15.73
CA GLN A 143 -6.65 -10.82 -16.55
C GLN A 143 -7.27 -10.20 -17.80
N PRO A 144 -6.60 -10.29 -18.96
CA PRO A 144 -7.26 -10.47 -20.23
C PRO A 144 -7.42 -11.97 -20.50
N GLY A 145 -8.66 -12.46 -20.41
CA GLY A 145 -9.23 -13.59 -21.16
C GLY A 145 -8.45 -14.89 -21.42
N ALA A 146 -9.01 -15.97 -20.87
CA ALA A 146 -9.12 -17.32 -21.44
C ALA A 146 -7.87 -18.23 -21.58
N GLY A 147 -7.93 -19.40 -20.93
CA GLY A 147 -7.13 -20.57 -21.28
C GLY A 147 -6.91 -21.56 -20.14
N ALA A 148 -7.76 -22.59 -20.06
CA ALA A 148 -7.57 -23.73 -19.17
C ALA A 148 -6.36 -24.59 -19.59
N HIS A 149 -5.57 -25.06 -18.61
CA HIS A 149 -4.82 -26.34 -18.50
C HIS A 149 -4.08 -26.25 -17.14
N GLY A 150 -4.20 -27.14 -16.14
CA GLY A 150 -4.35 -28.58 -16.18
C GLY A 150 -2.97 -29.24 -16.11
N GLY A 151 -2.52 -29.69 -14.93
CA GLY A 151 -1.37 -30.59 -14.80
C GLY A 151 -0.43 -30.31 -13.63
N GLY A 152 -0.41 -31.22 -12.65
CA GLY A 152 0.44 -31.16 -11.46
C GLY A 152 1.91 -31.52 -11.68
N GLY A 153 2.66 -31.52 -10.57
CA GLY A 153 4.04 -31.95 -10.52
C GLY A 153 4.67 -31.68 -9.16
N ASP A 154 4.52 -32.64 -8.24
CA ASP A 154 5.38 -32.77 -7.07
C ASP A 154 6.85 -32.93 -7.49
N ILE A 155 7.76 -32.15 -6.91
CA ILE A 155 9.15 -32.57 -6.75
C ILE A 155 9.64 -32.27 -5.33
N ALA A 156 9.73 -33.35 -4.56
CA ALA A 156 10.48 -33.44 -3.34
C ALA A 156 11.98 -33.29 -3.60
N GLY A 157 12.68 -32.56 -2.73
CA GLY A 157 14.13 -32.56 -2.67
C GLY A 157 14.66 -31.70 -1.53
N GLY A 158 15.35 -32.30 -0.56
CA GLY A 158 16.25 -31.56 0.34
C GLY A 158 15.96 -31.63 1.84
N ARG A 159 15.90 -32.83 2.43
CA ARG A 159 16.23 -33.00 3.86
C ARG A 159 17.74 -32.77 4.04
N SER A 160 18.13 -31.53 4.29
CA SER A 160 19.47 -31.17 4.81
C SER A 160 19.52 -29.67 5.10
N GLU A 161 18.93 -29.24 6.22
CA GLU A 161 19.33 -28.04 7.01
C GLU A 161 18.35 -27.73 8.15
N LEU A 162 17.84 -28.77 8.83
CA LEU A 162 16.99 -28.63 10.03
C LEU A 162 17.75 -28.09 11.27
N GLN A 163 18.89 -27.40 11.10
CA GLN A 163 19.74 -26.96 12.20
C GLN A 163 20.25 -25.52 12.09
N ASN A 164 20.01 -24.80 10.99
CA ASN A 164 20.28 -23.36 10.94
C ASN A 164 19.06 -22.56 11.40
N LEU A 165 18.68 -22.84 12.65
CA LEU A 165 17.87 -22.03 13.56
C LEU A 165 16.71 -21.25 12.91
N ARG A 166 15.59 -21.96 12.75
CA ARG A 166 14.29 -21.59 13.33
C ARG A 166 14.28 -20.19 13.95
N LEU A 167 13.55 -19.27 13.34
CA LEU A 167 13.02 -18.09 14.02
C LEU A 167 14.12 -17.22 14.65
N TRP A 168 14.49 -16.12 13.98
CA TRP A 168 14.98 -14.96 14.73
C TRP A 168 13.76 -14.28 15.40
N ASN A 169 13.06 -15.06 16.24
CA ASN A 169 11.69 -14.99 16.76
C ASN A 169 10.72 -13.96 16.12
#